data_AF-A0AA43IK23-F1
#
_entry.id   AF-A0AA43IK23-F1
#
_cell.length_a   1.000
_cell.length_b   1.000
_cell.length_c   1.000
_cell.angle_alpha   90.00
_cell.angle_beta   90.00
_cell.angle_gamma   90.00
#
_symmetry.space_group_name_H-M   'P 1'
#
loop_
_entity.id
_entity.type
_entity.pdbx_description
1 polymer ?
#
loop_
_entity_poly.entity_id
_entity_poly.type
_entity_poly.pdbx_seq_one_letter_code
_entity_poly.pdbx_strand_id
1 'polypeptide(L)'
;MEKTKTSKKALQGLINDSMQEALKSLELPPPGKKAKRLLRSNAKKLASIFANVIKRQDKKKRKAQKFMENAVSGKSKKDAKPKKMKFEKIDIESV
;
A
#
# COMPACT_ATOMS: atom_id res chain seq x y z
N MET A 1 2.75 -20.63 1.14
CA MET A 1 1.88 -19.53 0.67
C MET A 1 2.57 -18.84 -0.48
N GLU A 2 2.04 -19.02 -1.69
CA GLU A 2 2.55 -18.37 -2.89
C GLU A 2 2.59 -16.85 -2.67
N LYS A 3 3.78 -16.27 -2.88
CA LYS A 3 3.95 -14.81 -2.83
C LYS A 3 3.32 -14.27 -4.11
N THR A 4 2.01 -14.03 -4.10
CA THR A 4 1.27 -13.27 -5.11
C THR A 4 1.76 -11.82 -5.11
N LYS A 5 3.02 -11.61 -5.50
CA LYS A 5 3.54 -10.29 -5.81
C LYS A 5 2.84 -9.88 -7.10
N THR A 6 1.67 -9.27 -6.99
CA THR A 6 1.00 -8.60 -8.09
C THR A 6 1.93 -7.50 -8.59
N SER A 7 2.71 -7.84 -9.62
CA SER A 7 3.67 -6.90 -10.18
C SER A 7 2.91 -5.76 -10.86
N LYS A 8 3.43 -4.54 -10.79
CA LYS A 8 2.84 -3.38 -11.47
C LYS A 8 2.65 -3.65 -12.98
N LYS A 9 3.54 -4.43 -13.58
CA LYS A 9 3.45 -4.86 -14.99
C LYS A 9 2.24 -5.78 -15.23
N ALA A 10 2.01 -6.75 -14.34
CA ALA A 10 0.86 -7.64 -14.43
C ALA A 10 -0.46 -6.86 -14.30
N LEU A 11 -0.55 -5.94 -13.33
CA LEU A 11 -1.70 -5.05 -13.19
C LEU A 11 -1.91 -4.17 -14.42
N GLN A 12 -0.82 -3.66 -15.01
CA GLN A 12 -0.91 -2.84 -16.21
C GLN A 12 -1.44 -3.62 -17.41
N GLY A 13 -0.96 -4.85 -17.63
CA GLY A 13 -1.46 -5.73 -18.70
C GLY A 13 -2.95 -5.99 -18.52
N LEU A 14 -3.33 -6.47 -17.34
CA LEU A 14 -4.71 -6.85 -17.03
C LEU A 14 -5.70 -5.67 -17.18
N ILE A 15 -5.33 -4.48 -16.70
CA ILE A 15 -6.15 -3.27 -16.87
C ILE A 15 -6.22 -2.86 -18.34
N ASN A 16 -5.11 -2.93 -19.08
CA ASN A 16 -5.09 -2.59 -20.49
C ASN A 16 -5.97 -3.54 -21.32
N ASP A 17 -5.90 -4.84 -21.04
CA ASP A 17 -6.64 -5.85 -21.79
C ASP A 17 -8.14 -5.74 -21.50
N SER A 18 -8.51 -5.54 -20.23
CA SER A 18 -9.89 -5.27 -19.83
C SER A 18 -10.47 -4.00 -20.48
N MET A 19 -9.71 -2.91 -20.56
CA MET A 19 -10.16 -1.70 -21.25
C MET A 19 -10.31 -1.91 -22.77
N GLN A 20 -9.43 -2.72 -23.39
CA GLN A 20 -9.55 -3.03 -24.81
C GLN A 20 -10.76 -3.92 -25.10
N GLU A 21 -11.05 -4.88 -24.21
CA GLU A 21 -12.23 -5.74 -24.31
C GLU A 21 -13.53 -4.93 -24.19
N ALA A 22 -13.61 -4.04 -23.19
CA ALA A 22 -14.75 -3.13 -23.03
C ALA A 22 -14.96 -2.18 -24.24
N LEU A 23 -13.89 -1.81 -24.93
CA LEU A 23 -13.98 -1.01 -26.15
C LEU A 23 -14.44 -1.84 -27.36
N LYS A 24 -14.04 -3.11 -27.44
CA LYS A 24 -14.51 -4.02 -28.50
C LYS A 24 -16.00 -4.30 -28.37
N SER A 25 -16.52 -4.40 -27.15
CA SER A 25 -17.96 -4.63 -26.92
C SER A 25 -18.85 -3.44 -27.30
N LEU A 26 -18.28 -2.25 -27.52
CA LEU A 26 -19.02 -1.04 -27.90
C LEU A 26 -19.22 -0.92 -29.43
N GLU A 27 -18.82 -1.93 -30.21
CA GLU A 27 -18.89 -1.93 -31.69
C GLU A 27 -18.27 -0.67 -32.34
N LEU A 28 -17.30 -0.06 -31.66
CA LEU A 28 -16.62 1.13 -32.14
C LEU A 28 -15.60 0.77 -33.24
N PRO A 29 -15.30 1.71 -34.16
CA PRO A 29 -14.22 1.53 -35.11
C PRO A 29 -12.89 1.27 -34.37
N PRO A 30 -11.97 0.50 -35.00
CA PRO A 30 -10.73 0.11 -34.35
C PRO A 30 -9.95 1.33 -33.85
N PRO A 31 -9.45 1.31 -32.61
CA PRO A 31 -8.85 2.48 -32.01
C PRO A 31 -7.58 2.90 -32.77
N GLY A 32 -7.53 4.16 -33.19
CA GLY A 32 -6.36 4.76 -33.83
C GLY A 32 -5.15 4.82 -32.90
N LYS A 33 -3.98 5.18 -33.46
CA LYS A 33 -2.70 5.25 -32.71
C LYS A 33 -2.78 6.13 -31.45
N LYS A 34 -3.48 7.28 -31.53
CA LYS A 34 -3.66 8.21 -30.40
C LYS A 34 -4.48 7.58 -29.27
N ALA A 35 -5.60 6.93 -29.60
CA ALA A 35 -6.45 6.24 -28.64
C ALA A 35 -5.71 5.09 -27.93
N LYS A 36 -4.98 4.25 -28.69
CA LYS A 36 -4.12 3.19 -28.12
C LYS A 36 -3.08 3.74 -27.13
N ARG A 37 -2.46 4.88 -27.45
CA ARG A 37 -1.48 5.55 -26.57
C ARG A 37 -2.14 6.06 -25.29
N LEU A 38 -3.34 6.64 -25.38
CA LEU A 38 -4.12 7.10 -24.22
C LEU A 38 -4.48 5.94 -23.29
N LEU A 39 -5.00 4.84 -23.83
CA LEU A 39 -5.35 3.63 -23.07
C LEU A 39 -4.14 3.07 -22.33
N ARG A 40 -3.00 2.95 -23.02
CA ARG A 40 -1.75 2.46 -22.40
C ARG A 40 -1.26 3.39 -21.28
N SER A 41 -1.37 4.71 -21.45
CA SER A 41 -1.00 5.69 -20.43
C SER A 41 -1.90 5.61 -19.20
N ASN A 42 -3.21 5.51 -19.42
CA ASN A 42 -4.19 5.35 -18.34
C ASN A 42 -4.03 4.02 -17.60
N ALA A 43 -3.80 2.91 -18.31
CA ALA A 43 -3.50 1.62 -17.71
C ALA A 43 -2.28 1.70 -16.76
N LYS A 44 -1.21 2.41 -17.19
CA LYS A 44 -0.01 2.60 -16.37
C LYS A 44 -0.31 3.41 -15.10
N LYS A 45 -1.15 4.45 -15.18
CA LYS A 45 -1.57 5.27 -14.03
C LYS A 45 -2.39 4.45 -13.05
N LEU A 46 -3.44 3.77 -13.54
CA LEU A 46 -4.32 2.92 -12.73
C LEU A 46 -3.53 1.80 -12.04
N ALA A 47 -2.68 1.08 -12.78
CA ALA A 47 -1.82 0.04 -12.21
C ALA A 47 -0.92 0.57 -11.09
N SER A 48 -0.45 1.82 -11.19
CA SER A 48 0.34 2.45 -10.13
C SER A 48 -0.47 2.72 -8.87
N ILE A 49 -1.72 3.20 -9.03
CA ILE A 49 -2.64 3.46 -7.92
C ILE A 49 -2.98 2.14 -7.22
N PHE A 50 -3.39 1.13 -7.99
CA PHE A 50 -3.73 -0.19 -7.45
C PHE A 50 -2.53 -0.86 -6.76
N ALA A 51 -1.33 -0.80 -7.34
CA ALA A 51 -0.13 -1.33 -6.70
C ALA A 51 0.15 -0.66 -5.35
N ASN A 52 -0.09 0.65 -5.23
CA ASN A 52 0.07 1.36 -3.96
C ASN A 52 -0.99 0.96 -2.93
N VAL A 53 -2.24 0.79 -3.36
CA VAL A 53 -3.34 0.32 -2.48
C VAL A 53 -3.03 -1.09 -1.96
N ILE A 54 -2.63 -2.02 -2.84
CA ILE A 54 -2.26 -3.39 -2.47
C ILE A 54 -1.11 -3.38 -1.46
N LYS A 55 -0.05 -2.61 -1.71
CA LYS A 55 1.07 -2.46 -0.76
C LYS A 55 0.62 -1.95 0.61
N ARG A 56 -0.30 -0.98 0.65
CA ARG A 56 -0.84 -0.44 1.91
C ARG A 56 -1.66 -1.50 2.65
N GLN A 57 -2.49 -2.26 1.95
CA GLN A 57 -3.28 -3.35 2.53
C GLN A 57 -2.38 -4.48 3.05
N ASP A 58 -1.36 -4.89 2.29
CA ASP A 58 -0.38 -5.89 2.72
C ASP A 58 0.39 -5.43 3.97
N LYS A 59 0.76 -4.15 4.04
CA LYS A 59 1.41 -3.59 5.24
C LYS A 59 0.48 -3.66 6.45
N LYS A 60 -0.83 -3.41 6.28
CA LYS A 60 -1.82 -3.56 7.36
C LYS A 60 -1.94 -5.02 7.80
N LYS A 61 -2.08 -5.96 6.85
CA LYS A 61 -2.16 -7.41 7.12
C LYS A 61 -0.92 -7.91 7.88
N ARG A 62 0.27 -7.55 7.41
CA ARG A 62 1.54 -7.94 8.09
C ARG A 62 1.66 -7.37 9.49
N LYS A 63 1.20 -6.13 9.72
CA LYS A 63 1.16 -5.55 11.06
C LYS A 63 0.22 -6.34 11.96
N ALA A 64 -1.00 -6.60 11.51
CA ALA A 64 -1.99 -7.39 12.27
C ALA A 64 -1.46 -8.79 12.62
N GLN A 65 -0.85 -9.49 11.65
CA GLN A 65 -0.21 -10.79 11.87
C GLN A 65 0.88 -10.71 12.94
N LYS A 66 1.78 -9.72 12.86
CA LYS A 66 2.83 -9.53 13.89
C LYS A 66 2.26 -9.21 15.26
N PHE A 67 1.16 -8.45 15.34
CA PHE A 67 0.51 -8.16 16.62
C PHE A 67 -0.09 -9.42 17.23
N MET A 68 -0.79 -10.23 16.45
CA MET A 68 -1.33 -11.52 16.92
C MET A 68 -0.20 -12.48 17.32
N GLU A 69 0.87 -12.57 16.52
CA GLU A 69 2.03 -13.42 16.83
C GLU A 69 2.73 -12.98 18.12
N ASN A 70 2.89 -11.68 18.36
CA ASN A 70 3.46 -11.17 19.61
C ASN A 70 2.54 -11.38 20.83
N ALA A 71 1.22 -11.31 20.64
CA ALA A 71 0.25 -11.57 21.69
C ALA A 71 0.17 -13.06 22.07
N VAL A 72 0.27 -13.95 21.08
CA VAL A 72 0.23 -15.41 21.28
C VAL A 72 1.56 -15.96 21.78
N SER A 73 2.70 -15.40 21.35
CA SER A 73 4.03 -15.89 21.75
C SER A 73 4.50 -15.37 23.11
N GLY A 74 3.75 -14.50 23.80
CA GLY A 74 4.12 -13.95 25.11
C GLY A 74 5.40 -13.11 25.11
N LYS A 75 6.02 -12.86 23.95
CA LYS A 75 7.27 -12.09 23.81
C LYS A 75 6.95 -10.59 23.75
N SER A 76 6.36 -10.06 24.82
CA SER A 76 6.39 -8.62 25.07
C SER A 76 7.84 -8.25 25.40
N LYS A 77 8.37 -7.28 24.65
CA LYS A 77 9.75 -6.80 24.78
C LYS A 77 10.04 -6.40 26.23
N LYS A 78 10.92 -7.13 26.90
CA LYS A 78 11.79 -6.55 27.92
C LYS A 78 12.58 -5.40 27.26
N ASP A 79 12.76 -4.33 28.03
CA ASP A 79 13.63 -3.18 27.76
C ASP A 79 13.05 -2.02 26.93
N ALA A 80 12.04 -1.37 27.48
CA ALA A 80 11.95 0.09 27.40
C ALA A 80 12.25 0.66 28.79
N LYS A 81 13.53 0.99 29.07
CA LYS A 81 13.92 1.72 30.28
C LYS A 81 13.06 2.99 30.38
N PRO A 82 12.37 3.27 31.50
CA PRO A 82 11.65 4.51 31.67
C PRO A 82 12.66 5.67 31.65
N LYS A 83 12.47 6.62 30.73
CA LYS A 83 13.15 7.92 30.80
C LYS A 83 12.76 8.54 32.14
N LYS A 84 13.72 8.65 33.06
CA LYS A 84 13.57 9.41 34.31
C LYS A 84 13.17 10.84 33.93
N MET A 85 11.93 11.23 34.22
CA MET A 85 11.54 12.63 34.20
C MET A 85 12.31 13.32 35.32
N LYS A 86 13.22 14.24 34.98
CA LYS A 86 13.81 15.15 35.95
C LYS A 86 12.75 16.20 36.25
N PHE A 87 12.16 16.17 37.43
CA PHE A 87 11.47 17.33 37.99
C PHE A 87 12.56 18.27 38.50
N GLU A 88 12.76 19.38 37.80
CA GLU A 88 13.54 20.51 38.32
C GLU A 88 12.72 21.12 39.47
N LYS A 89 13.32 21.13 40.67
CA LYS A 89 12.79 21.91 41.79
C LYS A 89 13.01 23.37 41.43
N ILE A 90 11.92 24.12 41.28
CA ILE A 90 11.95 25.57 41.25
C ILE A 90 12.03 25.99 42.72
N ASP A 91 13.20 26.43 43.17
CA ASP A 91 13.34 27.15 44.43
C ASP A 91 12.65 28.51 44.27
N ILE A 92 11.56 28.70 45.01
CA ILE A 92 10.92 30.00 45.16
C ILE A 92 11.35 30.54 46.52
N GLU A 93 12.50 31.21 46.56
CA GLU A 93 12.83 32.16 47.62
C GLU A 93 12.87 33.55 46.99
N SER A 94 11.82 34.35 47.26
CA SER A 94 11.90 35.80 47.51
C SER A 94 10.50 36.43 47.50
N VAL A 95 9.88 36.61 48.68
CA VAL A 95 9.33 37.88 49.19
C VAL A 95 9.36 37.82 50.71
#